data_AF-A0A0D9WBM1-F1
#
_entry.id   AF-A0A0D9WBM1-F1
#
_cell.length_a   1.000
_cell.length_b   1.000
_cell.length_c   1.000
_cell.angle_alpha   90.00
_cell.angle_beta   90.00
_cell.angle_gamma   90.00
#
_symmetry.space_group_name_H-M   'P 1'
#
loop_
_entity.id
_entity.type
_entity.pdbx_description
1 polymer ?
#
loop_
_entity_poly.entity_id
_entity_poly.type
_entity_poly.pdbx_seq_one_letter_code
_entity_poly.pdbx_strand_id
1 'polypeptide(L)'
;MGAKGAGAEIGMKKEASMSDVLKPAGAGIRKRKAIPKHAIPCEGSEVLAKKKEAYAAASLQRSKDVPGAMDLWLERQAKAKEEAAAGIGKKKKVFKYKMSDGLVEAMMRRPHKGVKDLSQEELATRSAAYRHIHTFRQFIDGKMNDYEKTLIDQYIEKGYAEDEMEVTDDDEE
;
A
#
# COMPACT_ATOMS: atom_id res chain seq x y z
N MET A 1 -15.63 -63.58 20.90
CA MET A 1 -16.80 -62.68 20.97
C MET A 1 -16.39 -61.31 20.42
N GLY A 2 -17.15 -60.75 19.48
CA GLY A 2 -17.04 -59.38 18.91
C GLY A 2 -15.98 -59.23 17.80
N ALA A 3 -16.28 -59.29 16.49
CA ALA A 3 -17.00 -58.34 15.62
C ALA A 3 -16.26 -56.99 15.45
N LYS A 4 -15.56 -56.78 14.33
CA LYS A 4 -15.98 -56.05 13.09
C LYS A 4 -15.85 -54.51 13.19
N GLY A 5 -15.13 -53.91 12.23
CA GLY A 5 -15.18 -52.47 11.95
C GLY A 5 -14.17 -52.04 10.89
N ALA A 6 -14.63 -51.86 9.65
CA ALA A 6 -13.90 -51.31 8.50
C ALA A 6 -13.77 -49.78 8.59
N GLY A 7 -12.80 -49.19 7.90
CA GLY A 7 -12.69 -47.74 7.71
C GLY A 7 -11.71 -47.39 6.59
N ALA A 8 -12.24 -46.73 5.56
CA ALA A 8 -11.67 -46.51 4.23
C ALA A 8 -10.69 -45.32 4.13
N GLU A 9 -10.02 -45.28 2.98
CA GLU A 9 -9.20 -44.18 2.41
C GLU A 9 -9.78 -42.78 2.65
N ILE A 10 -8.91 -41.81 2.97
CA ILE A 10 -9.00 -40.44 2.41
C ILE A 10 -7.57 -39.92 2.23
N GLY A 11 -7.16 -39.73 0.97
CA GLY A 11 -5.92 -39.07 0.60
C GLY A 11 -5.95 -37.59 0.99
N MET A 12 -4.98 -37.17 1.80
CA MET A 12 -4.66 -35.76 2.00
C MET A 12 -3.54 -35.37 1.04
N LYS A 13 -3.93 -34.94 -0.16
CA LYS A 13 -3.14 -33.95 -0.90
C LYS A 13 -3.37 -32.61 -0.21
N LYS A 14 -2.34 -32.05 0.42
CA LYS A 14 -2.37 -30.64 0.79
C LYS A 14 -1.00 -30.01 0.62
N GLU A 15 -0.93 -29.28 -0.49
CA GLU A 15 -0.34 -27.95 -0.66
C GLU A 15 1.15 -27.80 -0.37
N ALA A 16 1.88 -27.55 -1.46
CA ALA A 16 3.26 -27.10 -1.47
C ALA A 16 3.42 -25.86 -0.58
N SER A 17 4.06 -26.08 0.56
CA SER A 17 4.58 -25.04 1.43
C SER A 17 5.61 -24.22 0.66
N MET A 18 5.25 -22.99 0.28
CA MET A 18 6.21 -21.95 -0.06
C MET A 18 6.94 -21.52 1.22
N SER A 19 7.96 -22.28 1.56
CA SER A 19 8.86 -21.98 2.67
C SER A 19 10.29 -22.22 2.24
N ASP A 20 10.72 -21.55 1.18
CA ASP A 20 12.13 -21.34 0.89
C ASP A 20 12.28 -19.96 0.26
N VAL A 21 12.83 -19.04 1.05
CA VAL A 21 13.90 -18.10 0.68
C VAL A 21 14.03 -17.14 1.87
N LEU A 22 14.80 -17.60 2.85
CA LEU A 22 15.53 -16.71 3.74
C LEU A 22 17.00 -17.17 3.71
N LYS A 23 17.79 -16.49 2.88
CA LYS A 23 19.22 -16.32 3.15
C LYS A 23 19.69 -14.94 2.67
N PRO A 24 20.54 -14.23 3.45
CA PRO A 24 20.79 -12.80 3.26
C PRO A 24 22.07 -12.48 2.46
N ALA A 25 22.16 -11.19 2.09
CA ALA A 25 23.33 -10.41 1.67
C ALA A 25 23.99 -10.72 0.31
N GLY A 26 23.77 -9.81 -0.65
CA GLY A 26 24.53 -9.68 -1.88
C GLY A 26 23.82 -8.73 -2.85
N ALA A 27 24.48 -7.62 -3.22
CA ALA A 27 24.12 -6.64 -4.27
C ALA A 27 22.64 -6.57 -4.67
N GLY A 28 21.93 -5.54 -4.18
CA GLY A 28 20.53 -5.32 -4.50
C GLY A 28 20.27 -5.19 -5.99
N ILE A 29 19.92 -6.29 -6.65
CA ILE A 29 19.22 -6.29 -7.93
C ILE A 29 17.88 -5.64 -7.62
N ARG A 30 17.74 -4.35 -7.94
CA ARG A 30 16.43 -3.70 -7.97
C ARG A 30 15.61 -4.50 -8.97
N LYS A 31 14.61 -5.23 -8.49
CA LYS A 31 13.66 -5.90 -9.38
C LYS A 31 13.06 -4.82 -10.27
N ARG A 32 13.29 -4.90 -11.58
CA ARG A 32 12.67 -4.02 -12.57
C ARG A 32 11.17 -4.02 -12.32
N LYS A 33 10.55 -2.84 -12.30
CA LYS A 33 9.10 -2.75 -12.18
C LYS A 33 8.49 -3.28 -13.47
N ALA A 34 7.86 -4.45 -13.41
CA ALA A 34 7.14 -5.00 -14.53
C ALA A 34 5.97 -4.07 -14.88
N ILE A 35 5.97 -3.53 -16.10
CA ILE A 35 4.87 -2.74 -16.64
C ILE A 35 3.76 -3.72 -17.04
N PRO A 36 2.51 -3.54 -16.57
CA PRO A 36 1.38 -4.34 -17.02
C PRO A 36 1.24 -4.25 -18.55
N LYS A 37 0.94 -5.37 -19.21
CA LYS A 37 0.85 -5.45 -20.68
C LYS A 37 -0.17 -4.46 -21.28
N HIS A 38 -1.18 -4.09 -20.49
CA HIS A 38 -2.25 -3.18 -20.86
C HIS A 38 -2.05 -1.75 -20.34
N ALA A 39 -0.85 -1.42 -19.85
CA ALA A 39 -0.56 -0.07 -19.37
C ALA A 39 -0.31 0.90 -20.53
N ILE A 40 -0.82 2.12 -20.41
CA ILE A 40 -0.77 3.17 -21.44
C ILE A 40 0.00 4.36 -20.86
N PRO A 41 0.92 5.00 -21.62
CA PRO A 41 1.57 6.22 -21.17
C PRO A 41 0.55 7.32 -20.81
N CYS A 42 0.80 8.05 -19.71
CA CYS A 42 0.01 9.22 -19.31
C CYS A 42 0.88 10.28 -18.63
N GLU A 43 0.30 11.45 -18.36
CA GLU A 43 1.00 12.57 -17.71
C GLU A 43 1.08 12.42 -16.17
N GLY A 44 0.38 11.43 -15.61
CA GLY A 44 0.17 11.27 -14.17
C GLY A 44 -0.90 12.21 -13.64
N SER A 45 -1.71 11.71 -12.72
CA SER A 45 -2.85 12.42 -12.14
C SER A 45 -2.76 12.47 -10.62
N GLU A 46 -3.82 12.99 -10.01
CA GLU A 46 -4.02 12.95 -8.56
C GLU A 46 -3.91 11.53 -7.99
N VAL A 47 -4.24 10.50 -8.76
CA VAL A 47 -4.11 9.08 -8.36
C VAL A 47 -2.66 8.75 -8.03
N LEU A 48 -1.73 9.06 -8.93
CA LEU A 48 -0.31 8.81 -8.69
C LEU A 48 0.22 9.64 -7.51
N ALA A 49 -0.23 10.89 -7.38
CA ALA A 49 0.18 11.74 -6.26
C ALA A 49 -0.26 11.13 -4.91
N LYS A 50 -1.53 10.76 -4.79
CA LYS A 50 -2.08 10.12 -3.59
C LYS A 50 -1.46 8.74 -3.34
N LYS A 51 -1.23 7.95 -4.38
CA LYS A 51 -0.52 6.66 -4.28
C LYS A 51 0.86 6.86 -3.69
N LYS A 52 1.67 7.78 -4.24
CA LYS A 52 3.02 8.05 -3.71
C LYS A 52 2.97 8.49 -2.26
N GLU A 53 2.06 9.39 -1.91
CA GLU A 53 1.91 9.89 -0.54
C GLU A 53 1.51 8.76 0.41
N ALA A 54 0.54 7.92 0.01
CA ALA A 54 0.07 6.75 0.75
C ALA A 54 1.19 5.72 0.99
N TYR A 55 1.90 5.31 -0.06
CA TYR A 55 3.00 4.35 0.08
C TYR A 55 4.21 4.93 0.83
N ALA A 56 4.48 6.23 0.69
CA ALA A 56 5.49 6.91 1.49
C ALA A 56 5.08 6.97 2.98
N ALA A 57 3.80 7.20 3.29
CA ALA A 57 3.28 7.15 4.65
C ALA A 57 3.33 5.72 5.21
N ALA A 58 2.93 4.71 4.44
CA ALA A 58 3.02 3.30 4.85
C ALA A 58 4.45 2.88 5.19
N SER A 59 5.45 3.45 4.51
CA SER A 59 6.87 3.21 4.83
C SER A 59 7.27 3.72 6.23
N LEU A 60 6.55 4.73 6.76
CA LEU A 60 6.76 5.23 8.12
C LEU A 60 6.43 4.23 9.21
N GLN A 61 5.65 3.19 8.92
CA GLN A 61 5.31 2.17 9.90
C GLN A 61 6.56 1.55 10.57
N ARG A 62 7.70 1.56 9.87
CA ARG A 62 9.00 1.08 10.39
C ARG A 62 9.63 2.02 11.42
N SER A 63 9.23 3.28 11.43
CA SER A 63 9.73 4.35 12.30
C SER A 63 8.70 4.80 13.33
N LYS A 64 7.65 4.02 13.57
CA LYS A 64 6.56 4.35 14.50
C LYS A 64 7.00 4.57 15.96
N ASP A 65 8.15 4.03 16.34
CA ASP A 65 8.70 4.12 17.69
C ASP A 65 9.73 5.27 17.82
N VAL A 66 10.00 5.99 16.73
CA VAL A 66 10.96 7.11 16.68
C VAL A 66 10.20 8.43 16.90
N PRO A 67 10.46 9.16 18.01
CA PRO A 67 9.84 10.46 18.25
C PRO A 67 10.13 11.44 17.11
N GLY A 68 9.12 12.20 16.68
CA GLY A 68 9.24 13.19 15.60
C GLY A 68 9.37 12.60 14.18
N ALA A 69 9.31 11.28 14.00
CA ALA A 69 9.40 10.66 12.67
C ALA A 69 8.29 11.10 11.71
N MET A 70 7.09 11.36 12.24
CA MET A 70 5.97 11.89 11.45
C MET A 70 6.23 13.33 11.02
N ASP A 71 6.74 14.18 11.91
CA ASP A 71 7.05 15.59 11.61
C ASP A 71 8.17 15.72 10.58
N LEU A 72 9.27 14.97 10.77
CA LEU A 72 10.36 14.90 9.80
C LEU A 72 9.90 14.39 8.43
N TRP A 73 8.92 13.49 8.40
CA TRP A 73 8.33 13.05 7.14
C TRP A 73 7.49 14.14 6.49
N LEU A 74 6.67 14.87 7.26
CA LEU A 74 5.89 15.99 6.75
C LEU A 74 6.79 17.06 6.14
N GLU A 75 7.88 17.41 6.82
CA GLU A 75 8.90 18.33 6.30
C GLU A 75 9.53 17.82 5.00
N ARG A 76 9.91 16.53 4.96
CA ARG A 76 10.44 15.91 3.74
C ARG A 76 9.43 15.93 2.59
N GLN A 77 8.14 15.69 2.87
CA GLN A 77 7.10 15.75 1.85
C GLN A 77 6.89 17.17 1.33
N ALA A 78 6.89 18.17 2.21
CA ALA A 78 6.80 19.57 1.81
C ALA A 78 7.95 19.95 0.88
N LYS A 79 9.19 19.61 1.25
CA LYS A 79 10.37 19.84 0.43
C LYS A 79 10.31 19.09 -0.91
N ALA A 80 9.87 17.83 -0.92
CA ALA A 80 9.74 17.07 -2.16
C ALA A 80 8.67 17.64 -3.10
N LYS A 81 7.57 18.19 -2.55
CA LYS A 81 6.54 18.90 -3.32
C LYS A 81 7.09 20.20 -3.93
N GLU A 82 7.91 20.94 -3.17
CA GLU A 82 8.60 22.14 -3.66
C GLU A 82 9.61 21.80 -4.78
N GLU A 83 10.45 20.78 -4.59
CA GLU A 83 11.41 20.31 -5.60
C GLU A 83 10.71 19.84 -6.88
N ALA A 84 9.59 19.12 -6.75
CA ALA A 84 8.79 18.70 -7.89
C ALA A 84 8.18 19.89 -8.65
N ALA A 85 7.67 20.90 -7.93
CA ALA A 85 7.16 22.14 -8.53
C ALA A 85 8.26 22.95 -9.23
N ALA A 86 9.49 22.88 -8.72
CA ALA A 86 10.67 23.49 -9.33
C ALA A 86 11.27 22.67 -10.50
N GLY A 87 10.69 21.51 -10.84
CA GLY A 87 11.21 20.64 -11.90
C GLY A 87 12.54 19.96 -11.55
N ILE A 88 12.89 19.89 -10.26
CA ILE A 88 14.14 19.29 -9.77
C ILE A 88 13.95 17.78 -9.68
N GLY A 89 14.50 17.02 -10.64
CA GLY A 89 14.46 15.56 -10.61
C GLY A 89 14.75 14.87 -11.94
N LYS A 90 14.86 13.53 -11.89
CA LYS A 90 14.98 12.70 -13.10
C LYS A 90 13.63 12.62 -13.83
N LYS A 91 13.68 12.60 -15.18
CA LYS A 91 12.51 12.28 -16.00
C LYS A 91 12.03 10.87 -15.67
N LYS A 92 10.72 10.73 -15.46
CA LYS A 92 10.05 9.45 -15.21
C LYS A 92 8.90 9.32 -16.20
N LYS A 93 8.71 8.11 -16.71
CA LYS A 93 7.53 7.78 -17.52
C LYS A 93 6.42 7.33 -16.58
N VAL A 94 5.24 7.90 -16.76
CA VAL A 94 4.04 7.48 -16.04
C VAL A 94 3.20 6.63 -16.98
N PHE A 95 2.72 5.51 -16.46
CA PHE A 95 1.79 4.63 -17.14
C PHE A 95 0.53 4.49 -16.29
N LYS A 96 -0.63 4.44 -16.95
CA LYS A 96 -1.90 4.08 -16.34
C LYS A 96 -2.35 2.71 -16.78
N TYR A 97 -3.06 2.00 -15.91
CA TYR A 97 -3.64 0.70 -16.22
C TYR A 97 -5.01 0.57 -15.57
N LYS A 98 -5.92 -0.11 -16.26
CA LYS A 98 -7.23 -0.45 -15.69
C LYS A 98 -7.05 -1.45 -14.55
N MET A 99 -7.67 -1.15 -13.41
CA MET A 99 -7.78 -2.03 -12.26
C MET A 99 -8.84 -3.11 -12.50
N SER A 100 -8.67 -4.28 -11.89
CA SER A 100 -9.73 -5.30 -11.88
C SER A 100 -10.90 -4.84 -11.02
N ASP A 101 -12.13 -5.00 -11.51
CA ASP A 101 -13.35 -4.61 -10.80
C ASP A 101 -13.41 -5.23 -9.39
N GLY A 102 -13.06 -6.51 -9.26
CA GLY A 102 -13.02 -7.21 -7.96
C GLY A 102 -12.05 -6.62 -6.93
N LEU A 103 -10.98 -5.93 -7.37
CA LEU A 103 -10.06 -5.23 -6.46
C LEU A 103 -10.68 -3.92 -5.96
N VAL A 104 -11.36 -3.18 -6.82
CA VAL A 104 -12.06 -1.95 -6.43
C VAL A 104 -13.26 -2.28 -5.55
N GLU A 105 -14.03 -3.31 -5.88
CA GLU A 105 -15.12 -3.80 -5.03
C GLU A 105 -14.62 -4.27 -3.65
N ALA A 106 -13.42 -4.87 -3.59
CA ALA A 106 -12.80 -5.22 -2.31
C ALA A 106 -12.46 -3.98 -1.47
N MET A 107 -11.92 -2.92 -2.10
CA MET A 107 -11.69 -1.63 -1.44
C MET A 107 -13.00 -0.99 -0.95
N MET A 108 -14.07 -1.06 -1.75
CA MET A 108 -15.41 -0.56 -1.33
C MET A 108 -15.97 -1.35 -0.14
N ARG A 109 -15.83 -2.67 -0.15
CA ARG A 109 -16.34 -3.54 0.92
C ARG A 109 -15.53 -3.40 2.21
N ARG A 110 -14.23 -3.14 2.10
CA ARG A 110 -13.30 -3.00 3.23
C ARG A 110 -12.36 -1.82 2.98
N PRO A 111 -12.85 -0.58 3.19
CA PRO A 111 -12.01 0.60 3.08
C PRO A 111 -10.82 0.51 4.03
N HIS A 112 -9.68 1.08 3.63
CA HIS A 112 -8.49 1.10 4.48
C HIS A 112 -8.79 1.71 5.86
N LYS A 113 -8.69 0.88 6.91
CA LYS A 113 -8.83 1.29 8.31
C LYS A 113 -8.14 0.28 9.23
N GLY A 114 -6.92 0.62 9.65
CA GLY A 114 -6.07 -0.18 10.52
C GLY A 114 -6.28 0.08 12.02
N VAL A 115 -6.91 1.21 12.39
CA VAL A 115 -7.24 1.53 13.79
C VAL A 115 -8.69 1.93 14.01
N LYS A 116 -9.18 1.61 15.21
CA LYS A 116 -10.50 2.05 15.68
C LYS A 116 -10.50 3.55 15.92
N ASP A 117 -11.59 4.22 15.54
CA ASP A 117 -11.82 5.60 15.94
C ASP A 117 -12.08 5.63 17.44
N LEU A 118 -11.30 6.44 18.14
CA LEU A 118 -11.44 6.69 19.56
C LEU A 118 -11.71 8.18 19.72
N SER A 119 -12.64 8.54 20.59
CA SER A 119 -12.84 9.93 20.96
C SER A 119 -11.59 10.48 21.66
N GLN A 120 -11.44 11.81 21.69
CA GLN A 120 -10.35 12.44 22.44
C GLN A 120 -10.37 12.06 23.93
N GLU A 121 -11.57 11.92 24.50
CA GLU A 121 -11.78 11.47 25.88
C GLU A 121 -11.29 10.03 26.07
N GLU A 122 -11.68 9.11 25.19
CA GLU A 122 -11.21 7.72 25.21
C GLU A 122 -9.69 7.65 25.06
N LEU A 123 -9.12 8.47 24.18
CA LEU A 123 -7.67 8.53 23.95
C LEU A 123 -6.92 9.08 25.17
N ALA A 124 -7.47 10.10 25.83
CA ALA A 124 -6.87 10.74 27.00
C ALA A 124 -6.70 9.76 28.17
N THR A 125 -7.58 8.76 28.30
CA THR A 125 -7.45 7.68 29.30
C THR A 125 -6.30 6.71 29.02
N ARG A 126 -5.70 6.73 27.82
CA ARG A 126 -4.64 5.81 27.41
C ARG A 126 -3.26 6.38 27.71
N SER A 127 -2.26 5.51 27.74
CA SER A 127 -0.86 5.91 27.95
C SER A 127 -0.37 6.83 26.83
N ALA A 128 0.62 7.68 27.14
CA ALA A 128 1.23 8.57 26.14
C ALA A 128 1.77 7.80 24.92
N ALA A 129 2.40 6.64 25.15
CA ALA A 129 2.86 5.75 24.08
C ALA A 129 1.72 5.22 23.22
N TYR A 130 0.58 4.84 23.82
CA TYR A 130 -0.59 4.40 23.05
C TYR A 130 -1.16 5.54 22.20
N ARG A 131 -1.32 6.74 22.77
CA ARG A 131 -1.81 7.91 22.03
C ARG A 131 -0.91 8.19 20.83
N HIS A 132 0.41 8.17 21.04
CA HIS A 132 1.38 8.35 19.95
C HIS A 132 1.21 7.32 18.83
N ILE A 133 1.21 6.03 19.17
CA ILE A 133 1.06 4.95 18.17
C ILE A 133 -0.29 5.02 17.47
N HIS A 134 -1.36 5.37 18.20
CA HIS A 134 -2.70 5.49 17.63
C HIS A 134 -2.79 6.66 16.64
N THR A 135 -2.32 7.85 17.01
CA THR A 135 -2.24 9.00 16.09
C THR A 135 -1.38 8.68 14.87
N PHE A 136 -0.24 8.02 15.07
CA PHE A 136 0.66 7.64 13.99
C PHE A 136 -0.01 6.68 12.99
N ARG A 137 -0.74 5.67 13.49
CA ARG A 137 -1.46 4.74 12.63
C ARG A 137 -2.65 5.40 11.94
N GLN A 138 -3.42 6.24 12.64
CA GLN A 138 -4.51 7.01 12.03
C GLN A 138 -4.00 7.86 10.87
N PHE A 139 -2.82 8.48 11.02
CA PHE A 139 -2.20 9.25 9.97
C PHE A 139 -1.89 8.42 8.72
N ILE A 140 -1.24 7.26 8.90
CA ILE A 140 -0.93 6.35 7.79
C ILE A 140 -2.21 5.84 7.12
N ASP A 141 -3.18 5.41 7.93
CA ASP A 141 -4.45 4.88 7.46
C ASP A 141 -5.22 5.94 6.65
N GLY A 142 -5.20 7.20 7.09
CA GLY A 142 -5.82 8.31 6.38
C GLY A 142 -5.23 8.49 4.97
N LYS A 143 -3.90 8.46 4.83
CA LYS A 143 -3.25 8.57 3.51
C LYS A 143 -3.57 7.40 2.58
N MET A 144 -3.59 6.19 3.12
CA MET A 144 -3.99 5.00 2.35
C MET A 144 -5.47 5.07 1.93
N ASN A 145 -6.34 5.53 2.82
CA ASN A 145 -7.76 5.68 2.55
C ASN A 145 -8.01 6.75 1.47
N ASP A 146 -7.33 7.91 1.53
CA ASP A 146 -7.43 8.96 0.52
C ASP A 146 -7.11 8.43 -0.90
N TYR A 147 -6.10 7.57 -1.01
CA TYR A 147 -5.74 6.90 -2.25
C TYR A 147 -6.83 5.92 -2.72
N GLU A 148 -7.27 5.00 -1.87
CA GLU A 148 -8.34 4.04 -2.22
C GLU A 148 -9.64 4.75 -2.59
N LYS A 149 -10.02 5.79 -1.84
CA LYS A 149 -11.22 6.58 -2.11
C LYS A 149 -11.18 7.21 -3.49
N THR A 150 -10.02 7.68 -3.93
CA THR A 150 -9.86 8.27 -5.28
C THR A 150 -10.12 7.25 -6.38
N LEU A 151 -9.74 5.99 -6.18
CA LEU A 151 -10.03 4.90 -7.12
C LEU A 151 -11.50 4.50 -7.07
N ILE A 152 -12.10 4.45 -5.88
CA ILE A 152 -13.52 4.14 -5.69
C ILE A 152 -14.39 5.22 -6.34
N ASP A 153 -14.08 6.50 -6.12
CA ASP A 153 -14.84 7.61 -6.69
C ASP A 153 -14.82 7.54 -8.23
N GLN A 154 -13.66 7.24 -8.84
CA GLN A 154 -13.55 7.00 -10.29
C GLN A 154 -14.40 5.82 -10.77
N TYR A 155 -14.42 4.73 -10.01
CA TYR A 155 -15.20 3.54 -10.35
C TYR A 155 -16.70 3.80 -10.29
N ILE A 156 -17.16 4.54 -9.28
CA ILE A 156 -18.58 4.92 -9.15
C ILE A 156 -19.00 5.82 -10.30
N GLU A 157 -18.14 6.75 -10.72
CA GLU A 157 -18.45 7.69 -11.81
C GLU A 157 -18.38 7.05 -13.21
N LYS A 158 -17.34 6.26 -13.49
CA LYS A 158 -17.01 5.79 -14.85
C LYS A 158 -17.33 4.31 -15.09
N GLY A 159 -17.60 3.55 -14.03
CA GLY A 159 -17.73 2.08 -14.09
C GLY A 159 -16.39 1.33 -14.20
N TYR A 160 -15.25 2.03 -14.05
CA TYR A 160 -13.92 1.45 -13.96
C TYR A 160 -12.96 2.41 -13.24
N ALA A 161 -11.87 1.89 -12.67
CA ALA A 161 -10.80 2.69 -12.09
C ALA A 161 -9.49 2.49 -12.87
N GLU A 162 -8.77 3.59 -13.11
CA GLU A 162 -7.41 3.57 -13.63
C GLU A 162 -6.43 3.88 -12.50
N ASP A 163 -5.46 3.00 -12.30
CA ASP A 163 -4.34 3.23 -11.38
C ASP A 163 -3.09 3.56 -12.17
N GLU A 164 -2.10 4.18 -11.51
CA GLU A 164 -0.94 4.76 -12.16
C GLU A 164 0.37 4.25 -11.55
N MET A 165 1.41 4.17 -12.38
CA MET A 165 2.75 3.79 -11.95
C MET A 165 3.82 4.59 -12.66
N GLU A 166 4.88 4.90 -11.91
CA GLU A 166 6.10 5.49 -12.44
C GLU A 166 7.19 4.45 -12.67
N VAL A 167 7.81 4.55 -13.84
CA VAL A 167 8.98 3.80 -14.28
C VAL A 167 10.10 4.80 -14.56
N THR A 168 11.31 4.48 -14.10
CA THR A 168 12.51 5.25 -14.45
C THR A 168 13.14 4.66 -15.71
N ASP A 169 13.75 5.49 -16.58
CA ASP A 169 14.39 5.00 -17.83
C ASP A 169 15.46 3.91 -17.58
N ASP A 170 16.06 3.88 -16.38
CA ASP A 170 17.01 2.86 -15.90
C ASP A 170 16.37 1.46 -15.70
N ASP A 171 15.03 1.35 -15.73
CA ASP A 171 14.28 0.10 -15.61
C ASP A 171 13.94 -0.55 -16.97
N GLU A 172 14.19 0.13 -18.10
CA GLU A 172 13.78 -0.28 -19.46
C GLU A 172 14.85 -1.02 -20.28
N GLU A 173 16.10 -1.14 -19.81
CA GLU A 173 17.22 -1.83 -20.50
C GLU A 173 17.52 -3.19 -19.88
#